data_AF-A0A098BAQ5-F1
#
_entry.id   AF-A0A098BAQ5-F1
#
_cell.length_a   1.000
_cell.length_b   1.000
_cell.length_c   1.000
_cell.angle_alpha   90.00
_cell.angle_beta   90.00
_cell.angle_gamma   90.00
#
_symmetry.space_group_name_H-M   'P 1'
#
loop_
_entity.id
_entity.type
_entity.pdbx_description
1 polymer ?
#
loop_
_entity_poly.entity_id
_entity_poly.type
_entity_poly.pdbx_seq_one_letter_code
_entity_poly.pdbx_strand_id
1 'polypeptide(L)' 'MFLASGQNFADALAGAAVVAQSNGWLILIGGTGTGQVSTTLTKAQVELLKAVKEKVKAAGAFGGPAAVSESVLEGWRNC' A
#
# COMPACT_ATOMS: atom_id res chain seq x y z
N MET A 1 -2.16 -4.14 -7.84
CA MET A 1 -1.32 -3.76 -6.70
C MET A 1 -2.19 -3.12 -5.66
N PHE A 2 -1.97 -3.46 -4.40
CA PHE A 2 -2.74 -2.92 -3.30
C PHE A 2 -1.82 -2.43 -2.20
N LEU A 3 -2.24 -1.39 -1.50
CA LEU A 3 -1.58 -0.82 -0.33
C LEU A 3 -2.35 -1.23 0.92
N ALA A 4 -1.68 -1.61 1.99
CA ALA A 4 -2.34 -1.89 3.27
C ALA A 4 -1.45 -1.48 4.44
N SER A 5 -2.05 -1.16 5.57
CA SER A 5 -1.28 -0.88 6.79
C SER A 5 -0.53 -2.13 7.27
N GLY A 6 0.76 -2.00 7.53
CA GLY A 6 1.57 -2.99 8.24
C GLY A 6 1.35 -2.96 9.76
N GLN A 7 0.68 -1.92 10.28
CA GLN A 7 0.25 -1.82 11.67
C GLN A 7 -1.20 -2.30 11.81
N ASN A 8 -1.52 -3.10 12.83
CA ASN A 8 -2.86 -3.70 13.02
C ASN A 8 -3.40 -4.34 11.72
N PHE A 9 -2.57 -5.22 11.16
CA PHE A 9 -2.56 -5.71 9.78
C PHE A 9 -3.72 -6.66 9.39
N ALA A 10 -4.89 -6.55 10.00
CA ALA A 10 -6.05 -7.39 9.65
C ALA A 10 -6.46 -7.21 8.18
N ASP A 11 -6.47 -5.96 7.70
CA ASP A 11 -6.75 -5.64 6.29
C ASP A 11 -5.68 -6.18 5.33
N ALA A 12 -4.41 -6.12 5.73
CA ALA A 12 -3.31 -6.67 4.95
C ALA A 12 -3.39 -8.20 4.89
N LEU A 13 -3.73 -8.87 6.00
CA LEU A 13 -3.89 -10.31 6.08
C LEU A 13 -5.05 -10.81 5.19
N ALA A 14 -6.20 -10.15 5.28
CA ALA A 14 -7.36 -10.49 4.45
C ALA A 14 -7.11 -10.15 2.96
N GLY A 15 -6.53 -8.98 2.69
CA GLY A 15 -6.21 -8.52 1.34
C GLY A 15 -5.14 -9.37 0.65
N ALA A 16 -4.18 -9.92 1.38
CA ALA A 16 -3.09 -10.73 0.82
C ALA A 16 -3.61 -11.94 0.02
N ALA A 17 -4.65 -12.63 0.51
CA ALA A 17 -5.24 -13.76 -0.20
C ALA A 17 -5.83 -13.33 -1.57
N VAL A 18 -6.51 -12.18 -1.62
CA VAL A 18 -7.09 -11.61 -2.85
C VAL A 18 -5.99 -11.19 -3.83
N VAL A 19 -4.94 -10.56 -3.32
CA VAL A 19 -3.80 -10.11 -4.14
C VAL A 19 -3.02 -11.29 -4.71
N ALA A 20 -2.80 -12.33 -3.91
CA ALA A 20 -2.09 -13.55 -4.33
C ALA A 20 -2.82 -14.27 -5.47
N GLN A 21 -4.16 -14.36 -5.42
CA GLN A 21 -4.96 -14.93 -6.51
C GLN A 21 -4.79 -14.19 -7.84
N SER A 22 -4.58 -12.88 -7.78
CA SER A 22 -4.38 -12.04 -8.97
C SER A 22 -2.91 -11.92 -9.39
N ASN A 23 -2.01 -12.70 -8.78
CA ASN A 23 -0.55 -12.58 -8.93
C ASN A 23 -0.07 -11.12 -8.78
N GLY A 24 -0.72 -10.41 -7.86
CA GLY A 24 -0.52 -8.98 -7.63
C GLY A 24 0.51 -8.68 -6.55
N TRP A 25 0.74 -7.40 -6.36
CA TRP A 25 1.68 -6.87 -5.37
C TRP A 25 0.89 -6.28 -4.20
N LEU A 26 1.22 -6.67 -2.97
CA LEU A 26 0.72 -6.05 -1.75
C LEU A 26 1.87 -5.29 -1.10
N ILE A 27 1.72 -3.98 -0.98
CA ILE A 27 2.73 -3.10 -0.36
C ILE A 27 2.22 -2.72 1.02
N LEU A 28 3.01 -3.06 2.04
CA LEU A 28 2.74 -2.66 3.41
C LEU A 28 3.23 -1.24 3.62
N ILE A 29 2.38 -0.38 4.18
CA ILE A 29 2.69 0.99 4.58
C ILE A 29 2.56 1.13 6.10
N GLY A 30 3.35 2.00 6.71
CA GLY A 30 3.35 2.16 8.16
C GLY A 30 4.50 3.06 8.58
N GLY A 31 4.21 4.08 9.40
CA GLY A 31 5.24 5.00 9.88
C GLY A 31 6.29 4.25 10.69
N THR A 32 7.50 4.80 10.77
CA THR A 32 8.64 4.27 11.54
C THR A 32 8.44 4.26 13.06
N GLY A 33 7.19 4.26 13.54
CA GLY A 33 6.82 4.31 14.96
C GLY A 33 5.45 3.67 15.23
N THR A 34 5.30 3.06 16.41
CA THR A 34 4.11 2.34 16.85
C THR A 34 2.88 3.26 16.91
N GLY A 35 1.87 3.00 16.08
CA GLY A 35 0.55 3.63 16.14
C GLY A 35 0.32 4.79 15.17
N GLN A 36 1.26 5.10 14.27
CA GLN A 36 1.10 6.18 13.30
C GLN A 36 0.74 5.66 11.91
N VAL A 37 -0.41 6.12 11.41
CA VAL A 37 -0.82 5.99 10.01
C VAL A 37 0.22 6.69 9.15
N SER A 38 0.83 5.94 8.24
CA SER A 38 1.83 6.52 7.34
C SER A 38 1.15 7.41 6.32
N THR A 39 1.44 8.70 6.35
CA THR A 39 0.96 9.66 5.35
C THR A 39 1.86 9.73 4.13
N THR A 40 3.01 9.05 4.15
CA THR A 40 4.04 9.12 3.10
C THR A 40 4.70 7.76 2.85
N LEU A 41 5.08 7.52 1.59
CA LEU A 41 5.85 6.34 1.21
C LEU A 41 7.34 6.58 1.46
N THR A 42 8.05 5.55 1.91
CA THR A 42 9.52 5.60 2.01
C THR A 42 10.16 5.64 0.62
N LYS A 43 11.38 6.16 0.51
CA LYS A 43 12.12 6.23 -0.77
C LYS A 43 12.21 4.86 -1.47
N ALA A 44 12.53 3.81 -0.71
CA ALA A 44 12.62 2.45 -1.24
C ALA A 44 11.26 1.93 -1.78
N GLN A 45 10.16 2.23 -1.09
CA GLN A 45 8.82 1.91 -1.59
C GLN A 45 8.53 2.67 -2.87
N VAL A 46 8.82 3.97 -2.93
CA VAL A 46 8.62 4.79 -4.15
C VAL A 46 9.42 4.25 -5.34
N GLU A 47 10.67 3.85 -5.14
CA GLU A 47 11.49 3.26 -6.21
C GLU A 47 10.92 1.92 -6.69
N LEU A 48 10.54 1.03 -5.77
CA LEU A 48 9.91 -0.24 -6.10
C LEU A 48 8.59 -0.02 -6.86
N LEU A 49 7.78 0.92 -6.38
CA LEU A 49 6.52 1.34 -6.98
C LEU A 49 6.71 1.86 -8.42
N LYS A 50 7.72 2.73 -8.65
CA LYS A 50 8.07 3.20 -9.99
C LYS A 50 8.50 2.07 -10.92
N ALA A 51 9.30 1.12 -10.42
CA ALA A 51 9.76 -0.02 -11.22
C ALA A 51 8.63 -0.96 -11.65
N VAL A 52 7.54 -1.05 -10.87
CA VAL A 52 6.39 -1.92 -11.18
C VAL A 52 5.22 -1.20 -11.83
N LYS A 53 5.24 0.14 -11.94
CA LYS A 53 4.11 0.96 -12.43
C LYS A 53 3.56 0.48 -13.78
N GLU A 54 4.44 0.20 -14.74
CA GLU A 54 4.03 -0.28 -16.07
C GLU A 54 3.41 -1.69 -16.06
N LYS A 55 3.71 -2.49 -15.04
CA LYS A 55 3.19 -3.86 -14.88
C LYS A 55 1.90 -3.92 -14.07
N VAL A 56 1.52 -2.83 -13.40
CA VAL A 56 0.36 -2.76 -12.53
C VAL A 56 -0.85 -2.25 -13.30
N LYS A 57 -1.82 -3.14 -13.56
CA LYS A 57 -3.07 -2.80 -14.26
C LYS A 57 -4.14 -2.15 -13.35
N ALA A 58 -4.07 -2.39 -12.05
CA ALA A 58 -5.03 -1.89 -11.08
C ALA A 58 -4.31 -1.54 -9.77
N ALA A 59 -4.68 -0.42 -9.17
CA ALA A 59 -4.15 0.05 -7.89
C ALA A 59 -5.27 0.37 -6.90
N GLY A 60 -5.14 -0.05 -5.65
CA GLY A 60 -6.11 0.22 -4.59
C GLY A 60 -5.48 0.16 -3.19
N ALA A 61 -6.31 0.33 -2.16
CA ALA A 61 -5.91 0.15 -0.77
C ALA A 61 -6.88 -0.76 -0.03
N PHE A 62 -6.36 -1.51 0.94
CA PHE A 62 -7.14 -2.24 1.93
C PHE A 62 -7.06 -1.51 3.26
N GLY A 63 -8.24 -1.23 3.83
CA GLY A 63 -8.41 -0.43 5.03
C GLY A 63 -8.96 0.97 4.75
N GLY A 64 -9.51 1.60 5.78
CA GLY A 64 -10.05 2.96 5.71
C GLY A 64 -8.97 4.05 5.78
N PRO A 65 -9.36 5.33 5.80
CA PRO A 65 -8.44 6.48 5.89
C PRO A 65 -7.52 6.45 7.13
N ALA A 66 -7.97 5.78 8.20
CA ALA A 66 -7.22 5.55 9.42
C ALA A 66 -6.16 4.42 9.31
N ALA A 67 -6.17 3.64 8.24
CA ALA A 67 -5.16 2.62 7.95
C ALA A 67 -4.29 3.04 6.77
N VAL A 68 -4.90 3.64 5.74
CA VAL A 68 -4.23 4.15 4.55
C VAL A 68 -4.74 5.57 4.28
N SER A 69 -3.90 6.58 4.51
CA SER A 69 -4.27 7.97 4.25
C SER A 69 -4.46 8.24 2.76
N GLU A 70 -5.42 9.10 2.40
CA GLU A 70 -5.71 9.46 1.01
C GLU A 70 -4.51 10.08 0.29
N SER A 71 -3.66 10.82 1.00
CA SER A 71 -2.42 11.39 0.46
C SER A 71 -1.46 10.34 -0.11
N VAL A 72 -1.43 9.12 0.46
CA VAL A 72 -0.61 8.01 -0.05
C VAL A 72 -1.19 7.44 -1.34
N LEU A 73 -2.52 7.31 -1.39
CA LEU A 73 -3.24 6.84 -2.58
C LEU A 73 -3.10 7.80 -3.75
N GLU A 74 -3.22 9.11 -3.50
CA GLU A 74 -3.02 10.15 -4.52
C GLU A 74 -1.55 10.25 -4.94
N GLY A 75 -0.63 10.20 -3.97
CA GLY A 75 0.80 10.21 -4.23
C GLY A 75 1.21 9.11 -5.19
N TRP A 76 0.68 7.90 -5.03
CA TRP A 76 0.91 6.80 -5.98
C TRP A 76 0.30 7.05 -7.37
N ARG A 77 -0.95 7.52 -7.47
CA ARG A 77 -1.60 7.75 -8.77
C ARG A 77 -0.86 8.78 -9.62
N ASN A 78 -0.19 9.73 -8.98
CA ASN A 78 0.52 10.83 -9.61
C ASN A 78 2.05 10.61 -9.73
N CYS A 79 2.58 9.49 -9.22
CA CYS A 79 3.98 9.08 -9.40
C CYS A 79 4.23 8.55 -10.81
#